data_AF-A0A8H6FQR5-F1
#
_entry.id   AF-A0A8H6FQR5-F1
#
_cell.length_a   1.000
_cell.length_b   1.000
_cell.length_c   1.000
_cell.angle_alpha   90.00
_cell.angle_beta   90.00
_cell.angle_gamma   90.00
#
_symmetry.space_group_name_H-M   'P 1'
#
loop_
_entity.id
_entity.type
_entity.pdbx_description
1 polymer ?
#
loop_
_entity_poly.entity_id
_entity_poly.type
_entity_poly.pdbx_seq_one_letter_code
_entity_poly.pdbx_strand_id
1 'polypeptide(L)'
;MFVNKEGDVVYCAISPLFCMFNHDCDPSAEWPAYDQGGPVTVVAKPDIKEGEEISVSYIPNIPLEKDRRLRLTAQIGGVCGCARCCKERKMPLEEERPPHFELLQLLNEVSNGKGDPQNEILRRLRDRYIS
;
A
#
# COMPACT_ATOMS: atom_id res chain seq x y z
N MET A 1 -8.39 -4.75 -6.47
CA MET A 1 -8.80 -4.25 -7.80
C MET A 1 -8.23 -5.20 -8.83
N PHE A 2 -9.03 -5.62 -9.79
CA PHE A 2 -8.59 -6.43 -10.94
C PHE A 2 -8.38 -5.52 -12.13
N VAL A 3 -7.29 -5.73 -12.85
CA VAL A 3 -6.88 -4.86 -13.97
C VAL A 3 -6.83 -5.64 -15.28
N ASN A 4 -7.18 -4.99 -16.39
CA ASN A 4 -6.98 -5.54 -17.73
C ASN A 4 -5.48 -5.48 -18.12
N LYS A 5 -5.17 -5.90 -19.34
CA LYS A 5 -3.78 -5.89 -19.86
C LYS A 5 -3.26 -4.47 -20.06
N GLU A 6 -4.16 -3.52 -20.26
CA GLU A 6 -3.91 -2.09 -20.45
C GLU A 6 -3.67 -1.36 -19.11
N GLY A 7 -3.96 -2.02 -17.98
CA GLY A 7 -3.79 -1.50 -16.63
C GLY A 7 -5.04 -0.81 -16.05
N ASP A 8 -6.16 -0.81 -16.77
CA ASP A 8 -7.42 -0.24 -16.29
C ASP A 8 -8.07 -1.15 -15.25
N VAL A 9 -8.63 -0.54 -14.22
CA VAL A 9 -9.43 -1.27 -13.21
C VAL A 9 -10.75 -1.72 -13.84
N VAL A 10 -10.95 -3.03 -13.93
CA VAL A 10 -12.18 -3.64 -14.49
C VAL A 10 -13.15 -4.03 -13.38
N TYR A 11 -12.63 -4.55 -12.25
CA TYR A 11 -13.45 -5.02 -11.13
C TYR A 11 -12.89 -4.61 -9.77
N CYS A 12 -13.80 -4.38 -8.82
CA CYS A 12 -13.50 -4.27 -7.40
C CYS A 12 -14.24 -5.38 -6.64
N ALA A 13 -13.55 -6.03 -5.71
CA ALA A 13 -14.10 -7.10 -4.89
C ALA A 13 -13.61 -6.97 -3.46
N ILE A 14 -14.38 -7.53 -2.53
CA ILE A 14 -14.04 -7.64 -1.11
C ILE A 14 -13.88 -9.12 -0.80
N SER A 15 -12.73 -9.49 -0.23
CA SER A 15 -12.48 -10.84 0.27
C SER A 15 -11.96 -10.73 1.71
N PRO A 16 -12.75 -11.12 2.72
CA PRO A 16 -12.34 -11.03 4.12
C PRO A 16 -11.05 -11.80 4.42
N LEU A 17 -10.86 -12.97 3.78
CA LEU A 17 -9.63 -13.76 3.92
C LEU A 17 -8.42 -13.05 3.32
N PHE A 18 -8.59 -12.38 2.18
CA PHE A 18 -7.51 -11.61 1.57
C PHE A 18 -7.11 -10.41 2.42
N CYS A 19 -8.08 -9.77 3.10
CA CYS A 19 -7.82 -8.64 3.99
C CYS A 19 -6.97 -9.00 5.22
N MET A 20 -6.69 -10.28 5.47
CA MET A 20 -5.82 -10.72 6.57
C MET A 20 -4.32 -10.62 6.24
N PHE A 21 -3.94 -10.58 4.95
CA PHE A 21 -2.53 -10.46 4.57
C PHE A 21 -2.03 -9.06 4.83
N ASN A 22 -0.97 -8.91 5.62
CA ASN A 22 -0.30 -7.63 5.83
C ASN A 22 0.60 -7.24 4.65
N HIS A 23 1.01 -5.97 4.63
CA HIS A 23 1.90 -5.44 3.63
C HIS A 23 3.38 -5.73 3.92
N ASP A 24 4.11 -6.20 2.92
CA ASP A 24 5.58 -6.08 2.83
C ASP A 24 5.98 -5.55 1.44
N CYS A 25 7.04 -4.73 1.38
CA CYS A 25 7.65 -4.25 0.14
C CYS A 25 8.55 -5.29 -0.54
N ASP A 26 8.85 -6.40 0.14
CA ASP A 26 9.41 -7.64 -0.40
C ASP A 26 8.56 -8.83 0.10
N PRO A 27 7.34 -9.01 -0.44
CA PRO A 27 6.35 -9.91 0.13
C PRO A 27 6.69 -11.39 -0.07
N SER A 28 6.22 -12.23 0.85
CA SER A 28 6.36 -13.68 0.76
C SER A 28 5.33 -14.34 -0.16
N ALA A 29 4.30 -13.60 -0.61
CA ALA A 29 3.35 -14.06 -1.60
C ALA A 29 3.01 -12.99 -2.65
N GLU A 30 2.59 -13.46 -3.82
CA GLU A 30 2.11 -12.65 -4.93
C GLU A 30 0.64 -12.94 -5.19
N TRP A 31 -0.10 -11.93 -5.66
CA TRP A 31 -1.50 -12.11 -6.04
C TRP A 31 -1.72 -11.47 -7.42
N PRO A 32 -1.75 -12.26 -8.51
CA PRO A 32 -1.92 -11.72 -9.84
C PRO A 32 -3.34 -11.19 -10.03
N ALA A 33 -3.49 -9.88 -10.21
CA ALA A 33 -4.77 -9.19 -10.37
C ALA A 33 -5.35 -9.27 -11.81
N TYR A 34 -4.99 -10.31 -12.58
CA TYR A 34 -5.25 -10.42 -14.02
C TYR A 34 -6.50 -11.25 -14.39
N ASP A 35 -7.27 -11.71 -13.42
CA ASP A 35 -8.43 -12.54 -13.69
C ASP A 35 -9.69 -11.70 -13.94
N GLN A 36 -10.41 -11.99 -15.02
CA GLN A 36 -11.65 -11.33 -15.45
C GLN A 36 -12.86 -11.84 -14.64
N GLY A 37 -12.78 -11.80 -13.32
CA GLY A 37 -13.88 -12.14 -12.42
C GLY A 37 -13.81 -13.51 -11.74
N GLY A 38 -12.65 -14.16 -11.71
CA GLY A 38 -12.42 -15.38 -10.93
C GLY A 38 -12.01 -15.14 -9.46
N PRO A 39 -11.68 -16.21 -8.71
CA PRO A 39 -11.32 -16.13 -7.30
C PRO A 39 -10.00 -15.38 -7.09
N VAL A 40 -9.87 -14.72 -5.94
CA VAL A 40 -8.60 -14.15 -5.50
C VAL A 40 -7.61 -15.27 -5.24
N THR A 41 -6.57 -15.35 -6.06
CA THR A 41 -5.49 -16.34 -5.93
C THR A 41 -4.27 -15.68 -5.35
N VAL A 42 -3.72 -16.26 -4.27
CA VAL A 42 -2.49 -15.83 -3.62
C VAL A 42 -1.49 -16.98 -3.72
N VAL A 43 -0.32 -16.70 -4.28
CA VAL A 43 0.72 -17.68 -4.57
C VAL A 43 1.93 -17.38 -3.69
N ALA A 44 2.28 -18.31 -2.83
CA ALA A 44 3.48 -18.22 -1.99
C ALA A 44 4.75 -18.28 -2.84
N LYS A 45 5.73 -17.45 -2.50
CA LYS A 45 7.12 -17.63 -2.95
C LYS A 45 7.74 -18.83 -2.21
N PRO A 46 8.83 -19.41 -2.74
CA PRO A 46 9.58 -20.45 -2.03
C PRO A 46 10.06 -19.98 -0.64
N ASP A 47 10.38 -20.93 0.23
CA ASP A 47 11.11 -20.74 1.49
C ASP A 47 10.38 -19.98 2.62
N ILE A 48 9.05 -20.10 2.72
CA ILE A 48 8.29 -19.65 3.90
C ILE A 48 8.36 -20.73 4.98
N LYS A 49 8.89 -20.39 6.16
CA LYS A 49 9.00 -21.33 7.28
C LYS A 49 7.72 -21.37 8.13
N GLU A 50 7.55 -22.45 8.86
CA GLU A 50 6.48 -22.55 9.86
C GLU A 50 6.58 -21.39 10.87
N GLY A 51 5.47 -20.69 11.07
CA GLY A 51 5.38 -19.53 11.97
C GLY A 51 5.77 -18.19 11.33
N GLU A 52 6.29 -18.16 10.10
CA GLU A 52 6.50 -16.91 9.37
C GLU A 52 5.18 -16.34 8.84
N GLU A 53 5.07 -15.01 8.84
CA GLU A 53 3.90 -14.32 8.31
C GLU A 53 3.87 -14.37 6.77
N ILE A 54 2.69 -14.65 6.22
CA ILE A 54 2.45 -14.51 4.78
C ILE A 54 2.03 -13.06 4.52
N SER A 55 2.77 -12.36 3.66
CA SER A 55 2.53 -10.96 3.31
C SER A 55 2.36 -10.78 1.81
N VAL A 56 1.68 -9.69 1.42
CA VAL A 56 1.48 -9.29 0.02
C VAL A 56 1.88 -7.83 -0.17
N SER A 57 2.08 -7.38 -1.41
CA SER A 57 2.23 -5.94 -1.67
C SER A 57 0.87 -5.29 -1.91
N TYR A 58 0.58 -4.20 -1.17
CA TYR A 58 -0.59 -3.35 -1.40
C TYR A 58 -0.35 -2.31 -2.50
N ILE A 59 0.91 -2.10 -2.87
CA ILE A 59 1.37 -1.09 -3.80
C ILE A 59 2.14 -1.72 -4.97
N PRO A 60 2.22 -1.03 -6.12
CA PRO A 60 3.17 -1.42 -7.16
C PRO A 60 4.62 -1.44 -6.64
N ASN A 61 5.52 -2.10 -7.37
CA ASN A 61 6.93 -2.11 -7.03
C ASN A 61 7.57 -0.73 -7.26
N ILE A 62 7.48 0.14 -6.25
CA ILE A 62 8.03 1.50 -6.26
C ILE A 62 9.49 1.45 -5.77
N PRO A 63 10.47 1.93 -6.56
CA PRO A 63 11.89 1.80 -6.22
C PRO A 63 12.31 2.56 -4.96
N LEU A 64 11.83 3.80 -4.79
CA LEU A 64 12.27 4.70 -3.72
C LEU A 64 11.44 4.49 -2.44
N GLU A 65 12.12 4.33 -1.31
CA GLU A 65 11.48 4.15 0.01
C GLU A 65 10.52 5.29 0.36
N LYS A 66 10.93 6.54 0.15
CA LYS A 66 10.11 7.72 0.42
C LYS A 66 8.76 7.71 -0.33
N ASP A 67 8.75 7.20 -1.56
CA ASP A 67 7.55 7.14 -2.38
C ASP A 67 6.65 5.98 -1.94
N ARG A 68 7.23 4.84 -1.50
CA ARG A 68 6.47 3.76 -0.85
C ARG A 68 5.83 4.24 0.44
N ARG A 69 6.59 4.92 1.30
CA ARG A 69 6.10 5.52 2.54
C ARG A 69 4.92 6.45 2.29
N LEU A 70 5.07 7.37 1.36
CA LEU A 70 4.00 8.28 0.97
C LEU A 70 2.75 7.53 0.49
N ARG A 71 2.94 6.53 -0.38
CA ARG A 71 1.84 5.75 -0.96
C ARG A 71 1.04 5.01 0.10
N LEU A 72 1.74 4.30 1.00
CA LEU A 72 1.12 3.54 2.08
C LEU A 72 0.48 4.47 3.12
N THR A 73 1.09 5.62 3.39
CA THR A 73 0.52 6.62 4.29
C THR A 73 -0.83 7.11 3.77
N ALA A 74 -0.96 7.37 2.46
CA ALA A 74 -2.23 7.76 1.87
C ALA A 74 -3.26 6.61 1.78
N GLN A 75 -2.82 5.36 1.57
CA GLN A 75 -3.72 4.23 1.37
C GLN A 75 -4.19 3.57 2.67
N ILE A 76 -3.31 3.42 3.65
CA ILE A 76 -3.56 2.69 4.89
C ILE A 76 -3.21 3.48 6.16
N GLY A 77 -2.83 4.76 6.04
CA GLY A 77 -2.55 5.63 7.19
C GLY A 77 -1.29 5.26 7.97
N GLY A 78 -0.35 4.52 7.35
CA GLY A 78 0.81 3.95 8.03
C GLY A 78 2.07 3.92 7.19
N VAL A 79 3.19 3.69 7.87
CA VAL A 79 4.52 3.56 7.28
C VAL A 79 4.96 2.10 7.38
N CYS A 80 5.51 1.54 6.30
CA CYS A 80 6.02 0.18 6.29
C CYS A 80 7.26 0.03 7.19
N GLY A 81 7.28 -1.03 7.99
CA GLY A 81 8.39 -1.40 8.86
C GLY A 81 9.18 -2.63 8.39
N CYS A 82 9.02 -3.06 7.13
CA CYS A 82 9.71 -4.24 6.63
C CYS A 82 11.23 -4.04 6.54
N ALA A 83 11.97 -5.15 6.46
CA ALA A 83 13.43 -5.14 6.41
C ALA A 83 13.98 -4.28 5.27
N ARG A 84 13.34 -4.31 4.09
CA ARG A 84 13.73 -3.47 2.94
C ARG A 84 13.59 -1.99 3.25
N CYS A 85 12.44 -1.55 3.76
CA CYS A 85 12.21 -0.14 4.11
C CYS A 85 13.14 0.31 5.25
N CYS A 86 13.29 -0.49 6.30
CA CYS A 86 14.20 -0.19 7.41
C CYS A 86 15.65 -0.01 6.96
N LYS A 87 16.11 -0.82 5.99
CA LYS A 87 17.47 -0.71 5.42
C LYS A 87 17.64 0.51 4.52
N GLU A 88 16.65 0.83 3.69
CA GLU A 88 16.72 1.95 2.74
C GLU A 88 16.49 3.31 3.42
N ARG A 89 15.88 3.32 4.60
CA ARG A 89 15.53 4.55 5.31
C ARG A 89 16.74 5.25 5.91
N LYS A 90 16.74 6.58 5.82
CA LYS A 90 17.80 7.45 6.35
C LYS A 90 17.45 8.13 7.68
N MET A 91 16.19 8.10 8.11
CA MET A 91 15.66 8.74 9.33
C MET A 91 14.83 7.77 10.20
N PRO A 92 14.62 8.04 11.50
CA PRO A 92 13.80 7.19 12.38
C PRO A 92 12.32 7.13 12.00
N LEU A 93 11.63 6.06 12.42
CA LEU A 93 10.20 5.81 12.15
C LEU A 93 9.27 6.86 12.79
N GLU A 94 9.59 7.32 14.00
CA GLU A 94 8.73 8.25 14.75
C GLU A 94 8.67 9.66 14.14
N GLU A 95 9.72 10.09 13.45
CA GLU A 95 9.84 11.45 12.90
C GLU A 95 9.08 11.63 11.57
N GLU A 96 8.71 10.54 10.90
CA GLU A 96 8.15 10.57 9.54
C GLU A 96 6.68 10.18 9.44
N ARG A 97 6.06 9.73 10.54
CA ARG A 97 4.63 9.40 10.58
C ARG A 97 3.84 10.70 10.70
N PRO A 98 3.00 11.06 9.72
CA PRO A 98 2.10 12.20 9.92
C PRO A 98 1.26 11.95 11.16
N PRO A 99 1.00 12.96 12.00
CA PRO A 99 0.10 12.81 13.13
C PRO A 99 -1.22 12.22 12.64
N HIS A 100 -1.66 11.11 13.24
CA HIS A 100 -2.86 10.38 12.81
C HIS A 100 -4.07 11.32 12.65
N PHE A 101 -4.18 12.34 13.51
CA PHE A 101 -5.21 13.36 13.44
C PHE A 101 -5.16 14.20 12.15
N GLU A 102 -3.98 14.59 11.67
CA GLU A 102 -3.83 15.36 10.43
C GLU A 102 -4.21 14.54 9.20
N LEU A 103 -3.86 13.24 9.19
CA LEU A 103 -4.27 12.32 8.14
C LEU A 103 -5.79 12.18 8.08
N LEU A 104 -6.45 12.02 9.24
CA LEU A 104 -7.91 11.95 9.31
C LEU A 104 -8.57 13.24 8.83
N GLN A 105 -8.03 14.40 9.19
CA GLN A 105 -8.55 15.67 8.71
C GLN A 105 -8.42 15.80 7.19
N LEU A 106 -7.24 15.45 6.64
CA LEU A 106 -7.02 15.41 5.19
C LEU A 106 -7.99 14.45 4.48
N LEU A 107 -8.18 13.25 5.02
CA LEU A 107 -9.13 12.26 4.49
C LEU A 107 -10.55 12.81 4.45
N ASN A 108 -11.00 13.49 5.51
CA ASN A 108 -12.33 14.12 5.58
C ASN A 108 -12.49 15.25 4.57
N GLU A 109 -11.50 16.14 4.44
CA GLU A 109 -11.54 17.25 3.48
C GLU A 109 -11.63 16.74 2.04
N VAL A 110 -10.83 15.74 1.70
CA VAL A 110 -10.73 15.22 0.34
C VAL A 110 -11.93 14.34 -0.02
N SER A 111 -12.49 13.59 0.92
CA SER A 111 -13.70 12.78 0.70
C SER A 111 -14.93 13.63 0.33
N ASN A 112 -14.91 14.92 0.66
CA ASN A 112 -15.95 15.89 0.31
C ASN A 112 -15.70 16.63 -1.03
N GLY A 113 -14.56 16.38 -1.68
CA GLY A 113 -14.15 17.04 -2.93
C GLY A 113 -14.60 16.28 -4.20
N LYS A 114 -14.39 16.91 -5.36
CA LYS A 114 -14.50 16.26 -6.68
C LYS A 114 -13.12 15.76 -7.12
N GLY A 115 -13.01 14.50 -7.53
CA GLY A 115 -11.75 13.90 -8.02
C GLY A 115 -11.43 12.56 -7.34
N ASP A 116 -10.27 11.98 -7.63
CA ASP A 116 -9.77 10.79 -6.94
C ASP A 116 -9.18 11.18 -5.57
N PRO A 117 -9.82 10.78 -4.45
CA PRO A 117 -9.37 11.17 -3.13
C PRO A 117 -7.97 10.70 -2.79
N GLN A 118 -7.56 9.52 -3.27
CA GLN A 118 -6.25 8.96 -2.94
C GLN A 118 -5.13 9.77 -3.59
N ASN A 119 -5.31 10.17 -4.85
CA ASN A 119 -4.33 10.99 -5.55
C ASN A 119 -4.18 12.40 -4.96
N GLU A 120 -5.28 13.00 -4.51
CA GLU A 120 -5.23 14.31 -3.85
C GLU A 120 -4.54 14.24 -2.47
N ILE A 121 -4.80 13.19 -1.68
CA ILE A 121 -4.10 12.96 -0.40
C ILE A 121 -2.60 12.77 -0.65
N LEU A 122 -2.23 11.95 -1.64
CA LEU A 122 -0.83 11.74 -2.02
C LEU A 122 -0.14 13.05 -2.39
N ARG A 123 -0.79 13.90 -3.18
CA ARG A 123 -0.26 15.21 -3.58
C ARG A 123 0.01 16.09 -2.36
N ARG A 124 -0.98 16.23 -1.47
CA ARG A 124 -0.85 17.07 -0.27
C ARG A 124 0.21 16.56 0.70
N LEU A 125 0.32 15.25 0.86
CA LEU A 125 1.36 14.64 1.70
C LEU A 125 2.76 14.86 1.09
N ARG A 126 2.89 14.81 -0.25
CA ARG A 126 4.15 15.11 -0.94
C ARG A 126 4.60 16.54 -0.67
N ASP A 127 3.71 17.50 -0.89
CA ASP A 127 3.98 18.94 -0.69
C ASP A 127 4.43 19.24 0.76
N ARG A 128 3.99 18.44 1.74
CA ARG A 128 4.27 18.64 3.17
C ARG A 128 5.51 17.89 3.68
N TYR A 129 5.73 16.65 3.23
CA TYR A 129 6.71 15.73 3.84
C TYR A 129 7.87 15.35 2.92
N ILE A 130 7.88 15.82 1.66
CA ILE A 130 8.94 15.54 0.70
C ILE A 130 9.31 16.86 0.02
N SER A 131 10.36 17.53 0.53
CA SER A 131 11.08 18.61 -0.16
C SER A 131 12.20 18.04 -1.04
#